data_AF-A0A352GH73-F1
#
_entry.id   AF-A0A352GH73-F1
#
_cell.length_a   1.000
_cell.length_b   1.000
_cell.length_c   1.000
_cell.angle_alpha   90.00
_cell.angle_beta   90.00
_cell.angle_gamma   90.00
#
_symmetry.space_group_name_H-M   'P 1'
#
loop_
_entity.id
_entity.type
_entity.pdbx_description
1 polymer ?
#
loop_
_entity_poly.entity_id
_entity_poly.type
_entity_poly.pdbx_seq_one_letter_code
_entity_poly.pdbx_strand_id
1 'polypeptide(L)'
;MIDSLPGIRHRILMFQGFQMIRFALIFLTVLAVACPPAQAQRPAPGCKAPTAVCQASARVFAISSYDPVGSAVLIEPGLLITNRHVVADNSRAQVFMSDGSQRIADVVPTSYPGDLIRFALI
;
A
#
# COMPACT_ATOMS: atom_id res chain seq x y z
N MET A 1 20.05 -9.69 -72.71
CA MET A 1 20.02 -10.31 -71.37
C MET A 1 21.06 -9.62 -70.53
N ILE A 2 20.67 -8.87 -69.50
CA ILE A 2 21.38 -8.65 -68.24
C ILE A 2 20.34 -8.09 -67.26
N ASP A 3 20.39 -8.66 -66.07
CA ASP A 3 19.31 -8.79 -65.11
C ASP A 3 19.09 -7.59 -64.18
N SER A 4 17.82 -7.43 -63.82
CA SER A 4 17.19 -6.82 -62.65
C SER A 4 18.06 -6.55 -61.41
N LEU A 5 17.99 -5.31 -60.90
CA LEU A 5 18.54 -4.84 -59.61
C LEU A 5 17.54 -5.02 -58.44
N PRO A 6 17.80 -5.87 -57.42
CA PRO A 6 17.00 -5.97 -56.20
C PRO A 6 17.73 -5.28 -55.03
N GLY A 7 17.84 -3.94 -55.05
CA GLY A 7 18.70 -3.21 -54.09
C GLY A 7 18.01 -2.29 -53.08
N ILE A 8 16.73 -1.96 -53.25
CA ILE A 8 16.12 -0.80 -52.56
C ILE A 8 15.27 -1.19 -51.33
N ARG A 9 14.80 -2.44 -51.23
CA ARG A 9 13.88 -2.86 -50.14
C ARG A 9 14.54 -2.99 -48.75
N HIS A 10 15.85 -3.24 -48.65
CA HIS A 10 16.47 -3.52 -47.35
C HIS A 10 16.82 -2.27 -46.52
N ARG A 11 16.96 -1.10 -47.14
CA ARG A 11 17.43 0.12 -46.45
C ARG A 11 16.35 0.81 -45.61
N ILE A 12 15.07 0.62 -45.96
CA ILE A 12 13.93 1.27 -45.27
C ILE A 12 13.53 0.50 -44.00
N LEU A 13 13.69 -0.83 -43.98
CA LEU A 13 13.28 -1.67 -42.85
C LEU A 13 14.16 -1.46 -41.59
N MET A 14 15.46 -1.22 -41.77
CA MET A 14 16.40 -1.04 -40.64
C MET A 14 16.23 0.31 -39.92
N PHE A 15 15.78 1.35 -40.60
CA PHE A 15 15.61 2.68 -39.99
C PHE A 15 14.40 2.75 -39.05
N GLN A 16 13.39 1.90 -39.27
CA GLN A 16 12.17 1.85 -38.45
C GLN A 16 12.35 1.05 -37.15
N GLY A 17 13.18 0.00 -37.13
CA GLY A 17 13.45 -0.79 -35.92
C GLY A 17 14.19 -0.01 -34.82
N PHE A 18 15.13 0.85 -35.21
CA PHE A 18 15.94 1.62 -34.25
C PHE A 18 15.15 2.77 -33.59
N GLN A 19 14.16 3.33 -34.29
CA GLN A 19 13.23 4.33 -33.75
C GLN A 19 12.28 3.70 -32.72
N MET A 20 11.73 2.52 -33.01
CA MET A 20 10.80 1.81 -32.12
C MET A 20 11.44 1.44 -30.76
N ILE A 21 12.71 1.03 -30.75
CA ILE A 21 13.45 0.70 -29.51
C ILE A 21 13.68 1.94 -28.64
N ARG A 22 13.96 3.09 -29.25
CA ARG A 22 14.15 4.36 -28.54
C ARG A 22 12.86 4.85 -27.90
N PHE A 23 11.73 4.77 -28.61
CA PHE A 23 10.43 5.10 -28.04
C PHE A 23 10.04 4.16 -26.90
N ALA A 24 10.31 2.85 -27.04
CA ALA A 24 10.05 1.88 -25.98
C ALA A 24 10.87 2.17 -24.71
N LEU A 25 12.16 2.52 -24.85
CA LEU A 25 13.02 2.86 -23.71
C LEU A 25 12.59 4.16 -23.03
N ILE A 26 12.22 5.20 -23.80
CA ILE A 26 11.68 6.44 -23.24
C ILE A 26 10.38 6.16 -22.47
N PHE A 27 9.47 5.37 -23.04
CA PHE A 27 8.21 5.01 -22.41
C PHE A 27 8.43 4.24 -21.08
N LEU A 28 9.39 3.31 -21.06
CA LEU A 28 9.77 2.55 -19.86
C LEU A 28 10.38 3.44 -18.77
N THR A 29 11.19 4.43 -19.14
CA THR A 29 11.74 5.40 -18.18
C THR A 29 10.67 6.32 -17.59
N VAL A 30 9.68 6.74 -18.39
CA VAL A 30 8.56 7.57 -17.90
C VAL A 30 7.68 6.78 -16.92
N LEU A 31 7.43 5.50 -17.18
CA LEU A 31 6.67 4.64 -16.26
C LEU A 31 7.37 4.42 -14.91
N ALA A 32 8.69 4.31 -14.88
CA ALA A 32 9.45 4.14 -13.64
C ALA A 32 9.43 5.39 -12.73
N VAL A 33 9.31 6.60 -13.31
CA VAL A 33 9.28 7.87 -12.57
C VAL A 33 7.86 8.21 -12.06
N ALA A 34 6.83 7.58 -12.62
CA ALA A 34 5.43 7.80 -12.22
C ALA A 34 5.02 7.06 -10.93
N CYS A 35 5.95 6.40 -10.24
CA CYS A 35 5.66 5.79 -8.94
C CYS A 35 5.72 6.89 -7.86
N PRO A 36 4.59 7.43 -7.36
CA PRO A 36 4.64 8.37 -6.26
C PRO A 36 5.34 7.69 -5.07
N PRO A 37 6.24 8.38 -4.36
CA PRO A 37 6.79 7.85 -3.12
C PRO A 37 5.63 7.52 -2.20
N ALA A 38 5.68 6.35 -1.55
CA ALA A 38 4.72 5.97 -0.52
C ALA A 38 4.63 7.12 0.48
N GLN A 39 3.54 7.90 0.42
CA GLN A 39 3.34 9.03 1.31
C GLN A 39 3.25 8.48 2.73
N ALA A 40 4.29 8.73 3.53
CA ALA A 40 4.20 8.57 4.97
C ALA A 40 2.93 9.31 5.44
N GLN A 41 2.02 8.59 6.08
CA GLN A 41 0.77 9.12 6.62
C GLN A 41 1.06 10.46 7.30
N ARG A 42 0.55 11.56 6.74
CA ARG A 42 0.72 12.88 7.35
C ARG A 42 0.12 12.83 8.75
N PRO A 43 0.80 13.42 9.76
CA PRO A 43 0.19 13.57 11.07
C PRO A 43 -1.17 14.26 10.94
N ALA A 44 -2.11 13.90 11.81
CA ALA A 44 -3.44 14.50 11.83
C ALA A 44 -3.33 16.04 11.79
N PRO A 45 -4.11 16.74 10.94
CA PRO A 45 -4.08 18.20 10.89
C PRO A 45 -4.29 18.78 12.28
N GLY A 46 -3.34 19.58 12.77
CA GLY A 46 -3.43 20.26 14.07
C GLY A 46 -2.87 19.50 15.28
N CYS A 47 -2.10 18.42 15.09
CA CYS A 47 -1.40 17.78 16.21
C CYS A 47 -0.37 18.74 16.86
N LYS A 48 -0.54 19.04 18.15
CA LYS A 48 0.31 19.96 18.94
C LYS A 48 1.45 19.27 19.70
N ALA A 49 1.54 17.94 19.61
CA ALA A 49 2.54 17.15 20.33
C ALA A 49 3.89 17.16 19.59
N PRO A 50 4.98 16.65 20.21
CA PRO A 50 6.24 16.46 19.49
C PRO A 50 6.07 15.61 18.24
N THR A 51 6.89 15.85 17.22
CA THR A 51 6.80 15.22 15.90
C THR A 51 6.68 13.69 15.99
N ALA A 52 7.47 13.06 16.87
CA ALA A 52 7.44 11.60 17.07
C ALA A 52 6.07 11.09 17.53
N VAL A 53 5.38 11.83 18.41
CA VAL A 53 4.04 11.48 18.89
C VAL A 53 3.02 11.61 17.76
N CYS A 54 3.07 12.72 17.02
CA CYS A 54 2.15 12.97 15.92
C CYS A 54 2.31 11.96 14.76
N GLN A 55 3.53 11.49 14.52
CA GLN A 55 3.80 10.41 13.57
C GLN A 55 3.30 9.06 14.08
N ALA A 56 3.50 8.76 15.37
CA ALA A 56 3.00 7.52 15.97
C ALA A 56 1.47 7.48 15.97
N SER A 57 0.80 8.58 16.33
CA SER A 57 -0.66 8.65 16.38
C SER A 57 -1.32 8.41 15.03
N ALA A 58 -0.65 8.72 13.92
CA ALA A 58 -1.16 8.46 12.57
C ALA A 58 -1.26 6.95 12.25
N ARG A 59 -0.72 6.08 13.10
CA ARG A 59 -0.81 4.61 13.00
C ARG A 59 -1.73 3.99 14.05
N VAL A 60 -2.37 4.81 14.88
CA VAL A 60 -3.30 4.36 15.92
C VAL A 60 -4.73 4.58 15.44
N PHE A 61 -5.55 3.54 15.55
CA PHE A 61 -6.93 3.54 15.10
C PHE A 61 -7.84 3.21 16.27
N ALA A 62 -8.97 3.90 16.37
CA ALA A 62 -10.05 3.45 17.24
C ALA A 62 -10.63 2.14 16.66
N ILE A 63 -11.02 1.23 17.54
CA ILE A 63 -11.67 -0.02 17.17
C ILE A 63 -12.87 -0.29 18.08
N SER A 64 -13.78 -1.13 17.59
CA SER A 64 -14.90 -1.68 18.37
C SER A 64 -15.05 -3.17 18.07
N SER A 65 -15.22 -3.99 19.10
CA SER A 65 -15.50 -5.42 18.96
C SER A 65 -16.28 -5.94 20.17
N TYR A 66 -15.62 -6.63 21.11
CA TYR A 66 -16.23 -7.02 22.38
C TYR A 66 -16.33 -5.81 23.30
N ASP A 67 -15.22 -5.09 23.48
CA ASP A 67 -15.25 -3.77 24.08
C ASP A 67 -15.81 -2.78 23.04
N PRO A 68 -16.83 -1.97 23.41
CA PRO A 68 -17.37 -0.96 22.50
C PRO A 68 -16.31 0.06 22.06
N VAL A 69 -15.26 0.31 22.84
CA VAL A 69 -14.21 1.28 22.51
C VAL A 69 -12.83 0.78 22.90
N GLY A 70 -11.99 0.53 21.90
CA GLY A 70 -10.57 0.21 22.07
C GLY A 70 -9.67 0.94 21.08
N SER A 71 -8.38 0.60 21.10
CA SER A 71 -7.39 1.12 20.14
C SER A 71 -6.54 0.01 19.55
N ALA A 72 -6.16 0.16 18.29
CA ALA A 72 -5.21 -0.74 17.62
C ALA A 72 -4.10 0.05 16.94
N VAL A 73 -2.92 -0.55 16.87
CA VAL A 73 -1.73 0.03 16.24
C VAL A 73 -1.43 -0.75 14.96
N LEU A 74 -1.35 -0.07 13.83
CA LEU A 74 -0.85 -0.65 12.60
C LEU A 74 0.65 -0.89 12.75
N ILE A 75 1.10 -2.14 12.63
CA ILE A 75 2.52 -2.51 12.73
C ILE A 75 3.15 -2.78 11.37
N GLU A 76 2.37 -3.31 10.42
CA GLU A 76 2.76 -3.59 9.03
C GLU A 76 1.57 -3.27 8.10
N PRO A 77 1.76 -3.15 6.77
CA PRO A 77 0.65 -2.95 5.85
C PRO A 77 -0.44 -4.02 6.02
N GLY A 78 -1.65 -3.59 6.40
CA GLY A 78 -2.79 -4.48 6.63
C GLY A 78 -2.79 -5.25 7.95
N LEU A 79 -1.78 -5.06 8.82
CA LEU A 79 -1.66 -5.80 10.09
C LEU A 79 -1.72 -4.85 11.29
N LEU A 80 -2.74 -5.02 12.13
CA LEU A 80 -2.88 -4.28 13.39
C LEU A 80 -2.65 -5.17 14.60
N ILE A 81 -2.23 -4.56 15.71
CA ILE A 81 -2.19 -5.16 17.04
C ILE A 81 -3.08 -4.37 18.00
N THR A 82 -3.79 -5.09 18.86
CA THR A 82 -4.49 -4.54 20.02
C THR A 82 -4.37 -5.51 21.21
N ASN A 83 -5.00 -5.16 22.32
CA ASN A 83 -5.16 -6.06 23.45
C ASN A 83 -6.20 -7.15 23.17
N ARG A 84 -5.94 -8.37 23.63
CA ARG A 84 -6.85 -9.51 23.47
C ARG A 84 -8.21 -9.25 24.14
N HIS A 85 -8.22 -8.60 25.31
CA HIS A 85 -9.47 -8.31 26.04
C HIS A 85 -10.44 -7.40 25.27
N VAL A 86 -9.95 -6.55 24.35
CA VAL A 86 -10.80 -5.66 23.53
C VAL A 86 -11.67 -6.47 22.56
N VAL A 87 -11.24 -7.67 22.22
CA VAL A 87 -11.83 -8.53 21.20
C VAL A 87 -12.52 -9.74 21.80
N ALA A 88 -11.99 -10.24 22.93
CA ALA A 88 -12.42 -11.49 23.55
C ALA A 88 -12.45 -12.63 22.51
N ASP A 89 -13.61 -13.28 22.34
CA ASP A 89 -13.81 -14.41 21.42
C ASP A 89 -14.39 -14.00 20.06
N ASN A 90 -14.54 -12.71 19.79
CA ASN A 90 -15.05 -12.25 18.50
C ASN A 90 -14.06 -12.54 17.37
N SER A 91 -14.58 -12.94 16.20
CA SER A 91 -13.75 -13.20 15.01
C SER A 91 -13.45 -11.95 14.18
N ARG A 92 -14.08 -10.82 14.51
CA ARG A 92 -13.99 -9.55 13.75
C ARG A 92 -13.94 -8.34 14.66
N ALA A 93 -13.30 -7.29 14.17
CA ALA A 93 -13.30 -5.96 14.77
C ALA A 93 -13.61 -4.90 13.72
N GLN A 94 -14.36 -3.87 14.11
CA GLN A 94 -14.56 -2.68 13.31
C GLN A 94 -13.44 -1.67 13.59
N VAL A 95 -12.83 -1.14 12.54
CA VAL A 95 -11.73 -0.16 12.59
C VAL A 95 -12.24 1.16 12.03
N PHE A 96 -12.06 2.25 12.79
CA PHE A 96 -12.45 3.59 12.38
C PHE A 96 -11.24 4.30 11.77
N MET A 97 -11.35 4.64 10.49
CA MET A 97 -10.29 5.27 9.71
C MET A 97 -10.28 6.78 9.92
N SER A 98 -9.13 7.42 9.70
CA SER A 98 -8.97 8.87 9.86
C SER A 98 -9.83 9.70 8.88
N ASP A 99 -10.29 9.11 7.79
CA ASP A 99 -11.21 9.73 6.82
C ASP A 99 -12.69 9.59 7.22
N GLY A 100 -12.97 9.02 8.40
CA GLY A 100 -14.31 8.74 8.89
C GLY A 100 -14.94 7.45 8.36
N SER A 101 -14.27 6.76 7.43
CA SER A 101 -14.72 5.45 6.95
C SER A 101 -14.52 4.36 7.99
N GLN A 102 -15.23 3.25 7.83
CA GLN A 102 -15.10 2.07 8.68
C GLN A 102 -14.62 0.90 7.86
N ARG A 103 -13.74 0.08 8.43
CA ARG A 103 -13.28 -1.18 7.86
C ARG A 103 -13.53 -2.33 8.82
N ILE A 104 -13.77 -3.51 8.27
CA ILE A 104 -13.83 -4.75 9.05
C ILE A 104 -12.45 -5.40 8.94
N ALA A 105 -11.91 -5.81 10.09
CA ALA A 105 -10.70 -6.59 10.16
C ALA A 105 -10.99 -7.95 10.78
N ASP A 106 -10.41 -9.00 10.22
CA ASP A 106 -10.52 -10.36 10.74
C ASP A 106 -9.48 -10.58 11.83
N VAL A 107 -9.89 -11.25 12.90
CA VAL A 107 -9.05 -11.60 14.03
C VAL A 107 -8.19 -12.80 13.67
N VAL A 108 -6.88 -12.64 13.78
CA VAL A 108 -5.93 -13.73 13.51
C VAL A 108 -5.76 -14.56 14.79
N PRO A 109 -6.19 -15.84 14.80
CA PRO A 109 -6.05 -16.70 15.98
C PRO A 109 -4.60 -16.80 16.44
N THR A 110 -4.40 -16.85 17.76
CA THR A 110 -3.08 -16.90 18.36
C THR A 110 -3.08 -17.64 19.70
N SER A 111 -2.03 -18.45 19.91
CA SER A 111 -1.73 -19.11 21.17
C SER A 111 -0.87 -18.25 22.11
N TYR A 112 -0.57 -17.00 21.74
CA TYR A 112 0.22 -16.10 22.59
C TYR A 112 -0.47 -15.86 23.94
N PRO A 113 0.18 -16.15 25.07
CA PRO A 113 -0.47 -16.12 26.38
C PRO A 113 -0.71 -14.71 26.92
N GLY A 114 -0.03 -13.70 26.37
CA GLY A 114 -0.24 -12.31 26.76
C GLY A 114 -1.50 -11.70 26.16
N ASP A 115 -1.84 -10.52 26.67
CA ASP A 115 -2.99 -9.75 26.25
C ASP A 115 -2.72 -8.98 24.95
N LEU A 116 -2.30 -9.70 23.90
CA LEU A 116 -2.07 -9.15 22.56
C LEU A 116 -2.69 -10.05 21.50
N ILE A 117 -3.33 -9.43 20.50
CA ILE A 117 -3.91 -10.11 19.36
C ILE A 117 -3.73 -9.28 18.09
N ARG A 118 -3.75 -9.97 16.93
CA ARG A 118 -3.52 -9.36 15.62
C ARG A 118 -4.79 -9.35 14.78
N PHE A 119 -4.93 -8.34 13.93
CA PHE A 119 -5.97 -8.26 12.90
C PHE A 119 -5.40 -8.16 11.51
N ALA A 120 -6.06 -8.80 10.55
CA ALA A 120 -5.83 -8.60 9.12
C ALA A 120 -6.94 -7.70 8.57
N LEU A 121 -6.57 -6.54 8.01
CA LEU A 121 -7.49 -5.71 7.23
C LEU A 121 -7.80 -6.40 5.90
N ILE A 122 -9.09 -6.50 5.61
CA ILE A 122 -9.63 -7.08 4.37
C ILE A 122 -9.81 -5.97 3.31
#